data_AF-A0AAD7E0E8-F1
#
_entry.id   AF-A0AAD7E0E8-F1
#
_cell.length_a   1.000
_cell.length_b   1.000
_cell.length_c   1.000
_cell.angle_alpha   90.00
_cell.angle_beta   90.00
_cell.angle_gamma   90.00
#
_symmetry.space_group_name_H-M   'P 1'
#
loop_
_entity.id
_entity.type
_entity.pdbx_description
1 polymer ?
#
loop_
_entity_poly.entity_id
_entity_poly.type
_entity_poly.pdbx_seq_one_letter_code
_entity_poly.pdbx_strand_id
1 'polypeptide(L)'
;MDCHFSFGPNGAYFCKSDTIWAWSDNNTLPEPLRLILEDPNHPQGNKFPYDVAFPMEHGTFSMAWKTVRDEDWYEELFLGPTYSKLAEFIRKIAQSGEHTTRTVFGPNASYFALCPSGFSWQHLPPVLEADILGRMKKGMPTNVALGVYGSFAVLYSDGNVTFDVATHYPAVDGIIRNSADNARRKGIAFIALNPHAAGQYFVAYGDGSASWNLPKDWITDVTTVSKSLRPVGATGSTLPSLGAASGLSGFGATLSSPGATSPASPSPSAASAAIHGIGKLWHVYQEQQQQSGGSGSPFATQTSFFAQNSGGFDPSSAGGFDPSSLGFDPSSLVDPNGLVANVAAGLDPNDMVNAIGGLFGN
;
A
#
# COMPACT_ATOMS: atom_id res chain seq x y z
N MET A 1 -7.35 9.55 -8.69
CA MET A 1 -7.93 8.30 -9.20
C MET A 1 -8.19 7.37 -8.02
N ASP A 2 -9.43 6.89 -7.87
CA ASP A 2 -9.77 5.80 -6.95
C ASP A 2 -9.64 4.48 -7.69
N CYS A 3 -8.45 3.87 -7.59
CA CYS A 3 -8.12 2.59 -8.17
C CYS A 3 -7.29 1.82 -7.14
N HIS A 4 -7.60 0.53 -7.01
CA HIS A 4 -6.89 -0.40 -6.13
C HIS A 4 -6.78 -1.76 -6.80
N PHE A 5 -5.62 -2.39 -6.67
CA PHE A 5 -5.37 -3.74 -7.17
C PHE A 5 -4.40 -4.43 -6.21
N SER A 6 -4.81 -5.59 -5.70
CA SER A 6 -4.00 -6.42 -4.82
C SER A 6 -3.90 -7.82 -5.37
N PHE A 7 -2.68 -8.34 -5.39
CA PHE A 7 -2.38 -9.73 -5.66
C PHE A 7 -2.29 -10.49 -4.34
N GLY A 8 -2.80 -11.72 -4.30
CA GLY A 8 -2.71 -12.59 -3.15
C GLY A 8 -2.22 -14.00 -3.51
N PRO A 9 -1.98 -14.83 -2.48
CA PRO A 9 -1.50 -16.19 -2.66
C PRO A 9 -2.55 -17.06 -3.38
N ASN A 10 -2.11 -18.18 -3.96
CA ASN A 10 -2.99 -19.13 -4.66
C ASN A 10 -3.79 -18.55 -5.83
N GLY A 11 -3.35 -17.45 -6.43
CA GLY A 11 -4.11 -16.77 -7.48
C GLY A 11 -5.28 -15.95 -6.95
N ALA A 12 -5.28 -15.61 -5.66
CA ALA A 12 -6.19 -14.62 -5.13
C ALA A 12 -5.89 -13.25 -5.74
N TYR A 13 -6.95 -12.46 -6.00
CA TYR A 13 -6.80 -11.06 -6.35
C TYR A 13 -8.00 -10.25 -5.88
N PHE A 14 -7.79 -8.95 -5.77
CA PHE A 14 -8.85 -7.98 -5.57
C PHE A 14 -8.59 -6.76 -6.46
N CYS A 15 -9.60 -6.28 -7.17
CA CYS A 15 -9.51 -5.10 -8.02
C CYS A 15 -10.74 -4.20 -7.79
N LYS A 16 -10.50 -2.90 -7.60
CA LYS A 16 -11.54 -1.89 -7.40
C LYS A 16 -11.24 -0.65 -8.23
N SER A 17 -12.30 -0.06 -8.77
CA SER A 17 -12.30 1.27 -9.35
C SER A 17 -13.67 1.92 -9.14
N ASP A 18 -13.68 3.07 -8.46
CA ASP A 18 -14.91 3.77 -8.05
C ASP A 18 -15.83 2.83 -7.23
N THR A 19 -17.10 2.70 -7.61
CA THR A 19 -18.07 1.79 -6.97
C THR A 19 -18.11 0.40 -7.58
N ILE A 20 -17.16 0.04 -8.44
CA ILE A 20 -17.09 -1.27 -9.08
C ILE A 20 -15.86 -2.01 -8.54
N TRP A 21 -16.07 -3.24 -8.08
CA TRP A 21 -14.98 -4.10 -7.63
C TRP A 21 -15.24 -5.55 -8.05
N ALA A 22 -14.16 -6.31 -8.13
CA ALA A 22 -14.14 -7.73 -8.42
C ALA A 22 -13.00 -8.41 -7.64
N TRP A 23 -13.12 -9.71 -7.44
CA TRP A 23 -12.14 -10.52 -6.74
C TRP A 23 -12.07 -11.91 -7.37
N SER A 24 -11.02 -12.65 -7.04
CA SER A 24 -10.85 -14.04 -7.49
C SER A 24 -11.96 -14.96 -6.98
N ASP A 25 -12.08 -16.14 -7.55
CA ASP A 25 -13.13 -17.11 -7.20
C ASP A 25 -13.13 -17.54 -5.72
N ASN A 26 -14.24 -18.17 -5.33
CA ASN A 26 -14.55 -18.53 -3.93
C ASN A 26 -13.53 -19.47 -3.27
N ASN A 27 -12.70 -20.16 -4.06
CA ASN A 27 -11.76 -21.16 -3.54
C ASN A 27 -10.37 -20.58 -3.25
N THR A 28 -10.10 -19.35 -3.67
CA THR A 28 -8.78 -18.72 -3.51
C THR A 28 -8.73 -17.72 -2.34
N LEU A 29 -9.86 -17.13 -1.97
CA LEU A 29 -9.94 -16.20 -0.84
C LEU A 29 -10.02 -16.92 0.53
N PRO A 30 -9.48 -16.31 1.61
CA PRO A 30 -9.77 -16.75 2.97
C PRO A 30 -11.28 -16.75 3.24
N GLU A 31 -11.78 -17.81 3.87
CA GLU A 31 -13.22 -17.98 4.14
C GLU A 31 -13.86 -16.77 4.86
N PRO A 32 -13.25 -16.17 5.90
CA PRO A 32 -13.83 -14.99 6.54
C PRO A 32 -13.99 -13.80 5.59
N LEU A 33 -12.99 -13.54 4.73
CA LEU A 33 -13.06 -12.48 3.72
C LEU A 33 -14.17 -12.77 2.71
N ARG A 34 -14.29 -14.02 2.27
CA ARG A 34 -15.36 -14.43 1.34
C ARG A 34 -16.74 -14.17 1.94
N LEU A 35 -16.98 -14.52 3.20
CA LEU A 35 -18.25 -14.26 3.87
C LEU A 35 -18.55 -12.76 3.96
N ILE A 36 -17.55 -11.93 4.27
CA ILE A 36 -17.69 -10.47 4.30
C ILE A 36 -18.07 -9.92 2.92
N LEU A 37 -17.50 -10.45 1.83
CA LEU A 37 -17.72 -9.96 0.47
C LEU A 37 -19.02 -10.48 -0.17
N GLU A 38 -19.43 -11.71 0.13
CA GLU A 38 -20.50 -12.40 -0.59
C GLU A 38 -21.83 -12.49 0.16
N ASP A 39 -21.81 -12.63 1.50
CA ASP A 39 -23.03 -12.86 2.26
C ASP A 39 -23.71 -11.53 2.62
N PRO A 40 -24.85 -11.17 1.99
CA PRO A 40 -25.55 -9.92 2.28
C PRO A 40 -26.16 -9.89 3.68
N ASN A 41 -26.32 -11.05 4.32
CA ASN A 41 -26.84 -11.17 5.68
C ASN A 41 -25.72 -11.16 6.74
N HIS A 42 -24.46 -11.18 6.32
CA HIS A 42 -23.35 -11.11 7.25
C HIS A 42 -23.44 -9.79 8.02
N PRO A 43 -23.33 -9.80 9.37
CA PRO A 43 -23.47 -8.59 10.17
C PRO A 43 -22.43 -7.52 9.81
N GLN A 44 -21.28 -7.92 9.27
CA GLN A 44 -20.24 -7.04 8.73
C GLN A 44 -20.15 -7.12 7.20
N GLY A 45 -21.22 -7.54 6.52
CA GLY A 45 -21.27 -7.63 5.07
C GLY A 45 -20.79 -6.35 4.41
N ASN A 46 -20.01 -6.48 3.35
CA ASN A 46 -19.36 -5.37 2.68
C ASN A 46 -20.35 -4.56 1.82
N LYS A 47 -20.48 -3.27 2.12
CA LYS A 47 -21.16 -2.29 1.27
C LYS A 47 -20.20 -1.61 0.32
N PHE A 48 -19.02 -1.25 0.83
CA PHE A 48 -18.00 -0.55 0.04
C PHE A 48 -16.61 -0.86 0.58
N PRO A 49 -15.76 -1.58 -0.19
CA PRO A 49 -14.40 -1.86 0.23
C PRO A 49 -13.51 -0.62 0.02
N TYR A 50 -12.83 -0.17 1.07
CA TYR A 50 -11.83 0.91 0.97
C TYR A 50 -10.47 0.36 0.56
N ASP A 51 -10.02 -0.71 1.23
CA ASP A 51 -8.75 -1.39 1.01
C ASP A 51 -8.95 -2.90 1.21
N VAL A 52 -8.31 -3.71 0.36
CA VAL A 52 -8.20 -5.16 0.52
C VAL A 52 -6.80 -5.54 0.08
N ALA A 53 -6.04 -6.17 0.97
CA ALA A 53 -4.66 -6.55 0.68
C ALA A 53 -4.35 -7.92 1.27
N PHE A 54 -3.48 -8.66 0.58
CA PHE A 54 -3.17 -10.05 0.91
C PHE A 54 -1.70 -10.16 1.31
N PRO A 55 -1.40 -10.49 2.57
CA PRO A 55 -0.06 -10.89 2.96
C PRO A 55 0.40 -12.16 2.24
N MET A 56 1.68 -12.49 2.38
CA MET A 56 2.26 -13.66 1.69
C MET A 56 1.76 -14.99 2.30
N GLU A 57 1.32 -14.94 3.56
CA GLU A 57 0.82 -16.07 4.34
C GLU A 57 -0.61 -16.46 3.93
N HIS A 58 -0.82 -17.76 3.68
CA HIS A 58 -2.14 -18.28 3.34
C HIS A 58 -3.17 -18.03 4.43
N GLY A 59 -4.39 -17.66 4.02
CA GLY A 59 -5.51 -17.45 4.95
C GLY A 59 -5.49 -16.11 5.68
N THR A 60 -4.48 -15.28 5.46
CA THR A 60 -4.38 -13.94 6.06
C THR A 60 -4.86 -12.87 5.06
N PHE A 61 -5.37 -11.76 5.59
CA PHE A 61 -5.75 -10.59 4.79
C PHE A 61 -5.77 -9.33 5.67
N SER A 62 -5.72 -8.18 5.03
CA SER A 62 -6.00 -6.86 5.60
C SER A 62 -7.17 -6.26 4.85
N MET A 63 -8.16 -5.72 5.56
CA MET A 63 -9.30 -5.07 4.94
C MET A 63 -9.73 -3.83 5.71
N ALA A 64 -10.06 -2.78 4.99
CA ALA A 64 -10.81 -1.62 5.48
C ALA A 64 -12.05 -1.46 4.60
N TRP A 65 -13.24 -1.34 5.20
CA TRP A 65 -14.48 -1.28 4.45
C TRP A 65 -15.60 -0.58 5.20
N LYS A 66 -16.64 -0.21 4.46
CA LYS A 66 -17.93 0.19 4.99
C LYS A 66 -18.88 -1.00 4.96
N THR A 67 -19.53 -1.28 6.07
CA THR A 67 -20.50 -2.36 6.17
C THR A 67 -21.85 -1.96 5.56
N VAL A 68 -22.72 -2.95 5.34
CA VAL A 68 -24.13 -2.76 4.97
C VAL A 68 -24.92 -1.90 5.97
N ARG A 69 -24.41 -1.69 7.18
CA ARG A 69 -24.97 -0.82 8.22
C ARG A 69 -24.40 0.60 8.22
N ASP A 70 -23.61 0.95 7.20
CA ASP A 70 -22.91 2.24 7.09
C ASP A 70 -21.86 2.50 8.20
N GLU A 71 -21.40 1.44 8.85
CA GLU A 71 -20.30 1.50 9.83
C GLU A 71 -18.96 1.29 9.12
N ASP A 72 -17.95 2.08 9.46
CA ASP A 72 -16.58 1.85 9.02
C ASP A 72 -15.92 0.75 9.87
N TRP A 73 -15.32 -0.23 9.19
CA TRP A 73 -14.72 -1.41 9.78
C TRP A 73 -13.31 -1.64 9.25
N TYR A 74 -12.49 -2.26 10.10
CA TYR A 74 -11.11 -2.62 9.83
C TYR A 74 -10.89 -4.02 10.36
N GLU A 75 -10.04 -4.76 9.68
CA GLU A 75 -9.68 -6.11 10.08
C GLU A 75 -8.17 -6.23 10.21
N GLU A 76 -7.69 -6.13 11.44
CA GLU A 76 -6.28 -6.30 11.77
C GLU A 76 -5.94 -7.66 12.41
N LEU A 77 -6.93 -8.46 12.82
CA LEU A 77 -6.68 -9.67 13.61
C LEU A 77 -6.14 -10.81 12.76
N PHE A 78 -6.48 -10.85 11.47
CA PHE A 78 -5.96 -11.86 10.54
C PHE A 78 -4.54 -11.57 10.05
N LEU A 79 -3.93 -10.44 10.45
CA LEU A 79 -2.54 -10.12 10.11
C LEU A 79 -1.51 -10.97 10.88
N GLY A 80 -1.87 -11.52 12.04
CA GLY A 80 -0.95 -12.30 12.87
C GLY A 80 0.23 -11.48 13.44
N PRO A 81 1.17 -12.12 14.17
CA PRO A 81 2.23 -11.43 14.90
C PRO A 81 3.30 -10.80 13.98
N THR A 82 3.50 -11.37 12.80
CA THR A 82 4.47 -10.91 11.79
C THR A 82 4.23 -9.45 11.39
N TYR A 83 2.97 -9.02 11.40
CA TYR A 83 2.52 -7.70 10.96
C TYR A 83 1.93 -6.88 12.13
N SER A 84 2.41 -7.11 13.36
CA SER A 84 1.98 -6.38 14.55
C SER A 84 2.07 -4.85 14.40
N LYS A 85 3.15 -4.35 13.79
CA LYS A 85 3.32 -2.92 13.48
C LYS A 85 2.23 -2.38 12.55
N LEU A 86 1.80 -3.15 11.55
CA LEU A 86 0.70 -2.78 10.66
C LEU A 86 -0.64 -2.80 11.41
N ALA A 87 -0.89 -3.83 12.22
CA ALA A 87 -2.11 -3.93 13.01
C ALA A 87 -2.26 -2.74 13.98
N GLU A 88 -1.17 -2.31 14.62
CA GLU A 88 -1.17 -1.10 15.44
C GLU A 88 -1.43 0.18 14.64
N PHE A 89 -0.87 0.27 13.42
CA PHE A 89 -1.11 1.41 12.54
C PHE A 89 -2.58 1.49 12.12
N ILE A 90 -3.19 0.38 11.70
CA ILE A 90 -4.62 0.28 11.36
C ILE A 90 -5.49 0.67 12.56
N ARG A 91 -5.15 0.21 13.77
CA ARG A 91 -5.89 0.57 14.99
C ARG A 91 -5.87 2.07 15.26
N LYS A 92 -4.72 2.74 15.05
CA LYS A 92 -4.59 4.20 15.21
C LYS A 92 -5.43 4.95 14.17
N ILE A 93 -5.45 4.48 12.93
CA ILE A 93 -6.28 5.03 11.85
C ILE A 93 -7.77 4.89 12.19
N ALA A 94 -8.19 3.72 12.66
CA ALA A 94 -9.56 3.48 13.10
C ALA A 94 -9.98 4.44 14.23
N GLN A 95 -9.07 4.76 15.15
CA GLN A 95 -9.29 5.71 16.24
C GLN A 95 -9.36 7.17 15.78
N SER A 96 -8.70 7.53 14.68
CA SER A 96 -8.75 8.89 14.12
C SER A 96 -9.99 9.14 13.25
N GLY A 97 -10.76 8.10 12.92
CA GLY A 97 -11.91 8.19 12.01
C GLY A 97 -11.52 8.25 10.52
N GLU A 98 -10.24 8.05 10.21
CA GLU A 98 -9.78 7.89 8.84
C GLU A 98 -10.08 6.49 8.34
N HIS A 99 -10.61 6.38 7.12
CA HIS A 99 -11.15 5.12 6.58
C HIS A 99 -10.41 4.62 5.34
N THR A 100 -9.54 5.44 4.76
CA THR A 100 -8.77 5.05 3.58
C THR A 100 -7.35 4.68 3.97
N THR A 101 -7.06 3.40 3.80
CA THR A 101 -5.70 2.88 3.77
C THR A 101 -5.40 2.38 2.37
N ARG A 102 -4.13 2.37 1.99
CA ARG A 102 -3.63 1.67 0.81
C ARG A 102 -2.50 0.79 1.27
N THR A 103 -2.78 -0.50 1.38
CA THR A 103 -1.82 -1.48 1.86
C THR A 103 -1.34 -2.33 0.70
N VAL A 104 -0.02 -2.49 0.59
CA VAL A 104 0.63 -3.43 -0.31
C VAL A 104 1.53 -4.34 0.49
N PHE A 105 1.47 -5.63 0.19
CA PHE A 105 2.36 -6.65 0.74
C PHE A 105 3.34 -7.11 -0.33
N GLY A 106 4.53 -7.50 0.12
CA GLY A 106 5.55 -8.09 -0.71
C GLY A 106 6.26 -9.25 -0.01
N PRO A 107 7.25 -9.86 -0.66
CA PRO A 107 8.04 -10.95 -0.09
C PRO A 107 8.72 -10.58 1.23
N ASN A 108 9.14 -11.59 2.01
CA ASN A 108 9.88 -11.41 3.28
C ASN A 108 9.11 -10.64 4.36
N ALA A 109 7.78 -10.83 4.42
CA ALA A 109 6.90 -10.07 5.30
C ALA A 109 7.01 -8.55 5.12
N SER A 110 7.36 -8.10 3.90
CA SER A 110 7.43 -6.68 3.59
C SER A 110 6.03 -6.13 3.38
N TYR A 111 5.83 -4.89 3.83
CA TYR A 111 4.60 -4.15 3.52
C TYR A 111 4.86 -2.66 3.49
N PHE A 112 3.99 -1.96 2.77
CA PHE A 112 3.85 -0.51 2.84
C PHE A 112 2.35 -0.17 2.96
N ALA A 113 2.00 0.66 3.93
CA ALA A 113 0.66 1.14 4.16
C ALA A 113 0.65 2.67 4.19
N LEU A 114 -0.27 3.27 3.45
CA LEU A 114 -0.48 4.71 3.37
C LEU A 114 -1.90 5.07 3.82
N CYS A 115 -2.03 6.11 4.64
CA CYS A 115 -3.29 6.78 4.94
C CYS A 115 -3.10 8.31 4.85
N PRO A 116 -4.18 9.11 4.92
CA PRO A 116 -4.07 10.57 4.97
C PRO A 116 -3.19 11.12 6.10
N SER A 117 -3.26 10.52 7.29
CA SER A 117 -2.46 10.93 8.45
C SER A 117 -1.00 10.47 8.43
N GLY A 118 -0.61 9.50 7.58
CA GLY A 118 0.75 8.99 7.60
C GLY A 118 0.96 7.69 6.85
N PHE A 119 2.06 7.02 7.20
CA PHE A 119 2.51 5.79 6.56
C PHE A 119 3.08 4.83 7.59
N SER A 120 3.06 3.55 7.27
CA SER A 120 3.77 2.50 8.00
C SER A 120 4.37 1.53 7.02
N TRP A 121 5.58 1.04 7.31
CA TRP A 121 6.24 0.01 6.51
C TRP A 121 7.11 -0.90 7.37
N GLN A 122 7.45 -2.06 6.82
CA GLN A 122 8.37 -3.03 7.40
C GLN A 122 9.08 -3.80 6.28
N HIS A 123 10.35 -4.16 6.52
CA HIS A 123 11.17 -5.03 5.66
C HIS A 123 11.16 -4.67 4.17
N LEU A 124 11.09 -3.38 3.82
CA LEU A 124 11.19 -2.95 2.44
C LEU A 124 12.58 -3.30 1.87
N PRO A 125 12.73 -3.46 0.54
CA PRO A 125 14.04 -3.49 -0.10
C PRO A 125 14.89 -2.30 0.37
N PRO A 126 16.16 -2.49 0.79
CA PRO A 126 16.96 -1.40 1.38
C PRO A 126 17.09 -0.16 0.48
N VAL A 127 17.18 -0.37 -0.83
CA VAL A 127 17.22 0.71 -1.84
C VAL A 127 15.92 1.52 -1.83
N LEU A 128 14.77 0.84 -1.73
CA LEU A 128 13.46 1.48 -1.64
C LEU A 128 13.32 2.28 -0.34
N GLU A 129 13.68 1.68 0.80
CA GLU A 129 13.58 2.35 2.10
C GLU A 129 14.43 3.62 2.14
N ALA A 130 15.68 3.55 1.65
CA ALA A 130 16.56 4.70 1.57
C ALA A 130 16.01 5.82 0.65
N ASP A 131 15.42 5.45 -0.50
CA ASP A 131 14.79 6.43 -1.41
C ASP A 131 13.57 7.10 -0.76
N ILE A 132 12.69 6.33 -0.11
CA ILE A 132 11.52 6.87 0.61
C ILE A 132 12.00 7.87 1.65
N LEU A 133 12.92 7.47 2.55
CA LEU A 133 13.45 8.31 3.63
C LEU A 133 14.12 9.59 3.10
N GLY A 134 14.89 9.48 2.01
CA GLY A 134 15.56 10.62 1.37
C GLY A 134 14.58 11.59 0.69
N ARG A 135 13.41 11.11 0.24
CA ARG A 135 12.43 11.89 -0.50
C ARG A 135 11.28 12.46 0.31
N MET A 136 11.06 12.01 1.55
CA MET A 136 9.91 12.45 2.38
C MET A 136 9.73 13.98 2.46
N LYS A 137 10.81 14.76 2.33
CA LYS A 137 10.78 16.24 2.36
C LYS A 137 10.39 16.89 1.02
N LYS A 138 10.51 16.16 -0.09
CA LYS A 138 10.31 16.66 -1.46
C LYS A 138 8.98 16.19 -2.05
N GLY A 139 8.61 14.95 -1.77
CA GLY A 139 7.39 14.33 -2.28
C GLY A 139 6.99 13.14 -1.43
N MET A 140 5.69 12.99 -1.21
CA MET A 140 5.14 11.88 -0.45
C MET A 140 4.86 10.71 -1.39
N PRO A 141 5.13 9.45 -1.00
CA PRO A 141 4.67 8.30 -1.75
C PRO A 141 3.13 8.32 -1.90
N THR A 142 2.64 8.13 -3.11
CA THR A 142 1.19 8.09 -3.42
C THR A 142 0.71 6.69 -3.83
N ASN A 143 1.63 5.88 -4.35
CA ASN A 143 1.45 4.47 -4.65
C ASN A 143 2.81 3.77 -4.55
N VAL A 144 2.82 2.61 -3.90
CA VAL A 144 3.98 1.72 -3.79
C VAL A 144 3.53 0.37 -4.31
N ALA A 145 4.37 -0.26 -5.13
CA ALA A 145 4.16 -1.61 -5.64
C ALA A 145 5.37 -2.47 -5.27
N LEU A 146 5.12 -3.62 -4.66
CA LEU A 146 6.13 -4.59 -4.25
C LEU A 146 5.99 -5.86 -5.08
N GLY A 147 7.07 -6.28 -5.74
CA GLY A 147 7.13 -7.46 -6.59
C GLY A 147 8.04 -8.55 -6.04
N VAL A 148 8.26 -9.58 -6.85
CA VAL A 148 9.18 -10.68 -6.54
C VAL A 148 10.61 -10.19 -6.39
N TYR A 149 11.43 -10.91 -5.61
CA TYR A 149 12.88 -10.72 -5.51
C TYR A 149 13.33 -9.27 -5.22
N GLY A 150 12.52 -8.52 -4.45
CA GLY A 150 12.83 -7.15 -4.08
C GLY A 150 12.56 -6.12 -5.18
N SER A 151 11.93 -6.50 -6.30
CA SER A 151 11.48 -5.53 -7.30
C SER A 151 10.42 -4.59 -6.72
N PHE A 152 10.46 -3.33 -7.11
CA PHE A 152 9.52 -2.32 -6.62
C PHE A 152 9.29 -1.17 -7.60
N ALA A 153 8.18 -0.47 -7.44
CA ALA A 153 7.94 0.83 -8.03
C ALA A 153 7.26 1.77 -7.03
N VAL A 154 7.61 3.05 -7.05
CA VAL A 154 7.01 4.10 -6.22
C VAL A 154 6.65 5.28 -7.08
N LEU A 155 5.40 5.73 -6.95
CA LEU A 155 4.92 7.00 -7.50
C LEU A 155 4.89 8.04 -6.39
N TYR A 156 5.50 9.20 -6.62
CA TYR A 156 5.54 10.30 -5.68
C TYR A 156 4.55 11.42 -6.07
N SER A 157 4.13 12.19 -5.07
CA SER A 157 3.19 13.31 -5.24
C SER A 157 3.71 14.45 -6.12
N ASP A 158 5.03 14.54 -6.30
CA ASP A 158 5.70 15.50 -7.17
C ASP A 158 5.80 15.00 -8.64
N GLY A 159 5.22 13.83 -8.94
CA GLY A 159 5.24 13.20 -10.25
C GLY A 159 6.50 12.37 -10.54
N ASN A 160 7.45 12.30 -9.61
CA ASN A 160 8.61 11.42 -9.75
C ASN A 160 8.22 9.94 -9.60
N VAL A 161 8.99 9.09 -10.28
CA VAL A 161 8.88 7.63 -10.17
C VAL A 161 10.26 7.05 -9.87
N THR A 162 10.36 6.25 -8.80
CA THR A 162 11.55 5.43 -8.49
C THR A 162 11.18 3.97 -8.65
N PHE A 163 12.01 3.18 -9.31
CA PHE A 163 11.70 1.77 -9.58
C PHE A 163 12.95 0.92 -9.76
N ASP A 164 12.83 -0.35 -9.39
CA ASP A 164 13.75 -1.44 -9.75
C ASP A 164 12.90 -2.63 -10.18
N VAL A 165 12.64 -2.73 -11.49
CA VAL A 165 11.74 -3.76 -12.06
C VAL A 165 12.31 -4.44 -13.30
N ALA A 166 13.45 -4.01 -13.83
CA ALA A 166 13.94 -4.42 -15.13
C ALA A 166 14.14 -5.95 -15.24
N THR A 167 14.64 -6.57 -14.18
CA THR A 167 14.96 -8.01 -14.15
C THR A 167 13.71 -8.89 -14.16
N HIS A 168 12.65 -8.51 -13.45
CA HIS A 168 11.50 -9.39 -13.19
C HIS A 168 10.19 -8.91 -13.81
N TYR A 169 10.10 -7.64 -14.22
CA TYR A 169 8.95 -7.05 -14.90
C TYR A 169 9.41 -6.14 -16.05
N PRO A 170 10.07 -6.69 -17.09
CA PRO A 170 10.62 -5.89 -18.19
C PRO A 170 9.56 -5.08 -18.96
N ALA A 171 8.32 -5.57 -19.02
CA ALA A 171 7.20 -4.82 -19.60
C ALA A 171 6.90 -3.54 -18.80
N VAL A 172 6.97 -3.60 -17.46
CA VAL A 172 6.76 -2.43 -16.58
C VAL A 172 7.92 -1.45 -16.71
N ASP A 173 9.17 -1.93 -16.79
CA ASP A 173 10.33 -1.08 -17.09
C ASP A 173 10.13 -0.30 -18.41
N GLY A 174 9.70 -1.00 -19.46
CA GLY A 174 9.37 -0.39 -20.76
C GLY A 174 8.25 0.65 -20.66
N ILE A 175 7.18 0.38 -19.89
CA ILE A 175 6.10 1.33 -19.66
C ILE A 175 6.61 2.59 -18.94
N ILE A 176 7.36 2.44 -17.85
CA ILE A 176 7.84 3.59 -17.05
C ILE A 176 8.82 4.44 -17.88
N ARG A 177 9.71 3.82 -18.66
CA ARG A 177 10.71 4.54 -19.48
C ARG A 177 10.13 5.19 -20.74
N ASN A 178 8.96 4.75 -21.21
CA ASN A 178 8.30 5.34 -22.38
C ASN A 178 7.63 6.68 -22.04
N SER A 179 8.45 7.73 -21.92
CA SER A 179 8.01 9.07 -21.56
C SER A 179 6.97 9.67 -22.52
N ALA A 180 7.04 9.34 -23.82
CA ALA A 180 6.09 9.81 -24.82
C ALA A 180 4.69 9.21 -24.61
N ASP A 181 4.61 7.90 -24.35
CA ASP A 181 3.34 7.21 -24.06
C ASP A 181 2.76 7.69 -22.73
N ASN A 182 3.61 7.83 -21.71
CA ASN A 182 3.21 8.34 -20.41
C ASN A 182 2.68 9.78 -20.52
N ALA A 183 3.33 10.66 -21.27
CA ALA A 183 2.82 12.02 -21.50
C ALA A 183 1.44 12.00 -22.18
N ARG A 184 1.25 11.15 -23.20
CA ARG A 184 -0.04 10.99 -23.89
C ARG A 184 -1.16 10.53 -22.96
N ARG A 185 -0.85 9.62 -22.04
CA ARG A 185 -1.81 9.05 -21.08
C ARG A 185 -1.89 9.81 -19.75
N LYS A 186 -1.34 11.03 -19.67
CA LYS A 186 -1.29 11.87 -18.46
C LYS A 186 -0.57 11.23 -17.26
N GLY A 187 0.48 10.47 -17.53
CA GLY A 187 1.32 9.80 -16.55
C GLY A 187 0.73 8.50 -16.03
N ILE A 188 1.49 7.84 -15.16
CA ILE A 188 1.04 6.65 -14.45
C ILE A 188 0.39 7.09 -13.14
N ALA A 189 -0.84 6.64 -12.89
CA ALA A 189 -1.61 7.01 -11.71
C ALA A 189 -1.59 5.92 -10.63
N PHE A 190 -1.39 4.66 -11.03
CA PHE A 190 -1.35 3.51 -10.12
C PHE A 190 -0.56 2.36 -10.76
N ILE A 191 0.23 1.67 -9.96
CA ILE A 191 0.95 0.44 -10.33
C ILE A 191 0.72 -0.62 -9.24
N ALA A 192 0.52 -1.86 -9.65
CA ALA A 192 0.63 -3.04 -8.79
C ALA A 192 1.50 -4.10 -9.49
N LEU A 193 2.40 -4.71 -8.72
CA LEU A 193 3.25 -5.82 -9.14
C LEU A 193 2.81 -7.07 -8.39
N ASN A 194 2.79 -8.23 -9.05
CA ASN A 194 2.43 -9.47 -8.36
C ASN A 194 3.63 -10.03 -7.57
N PRO A 195 3.61 -10.06 -6.23
CA PRO A 195 4.72 -10.59 -5.43
C PRO A 195 4.83 -12.12 -5.46
N HIS A 196 3.89 -12.81 -6.09
CA HIS A 196 3.86 -14.27 -6.25
C HIS A 196 4.30 -14.74 -7.66
N ALA A 197 4.28 -13.86 -8.65
CA ALA A 197 4.60 -14.23 -10.04
C ALA A 197 5.30 -13.08 -10.79
N ALA A 198 6.53 -13.35 -11.23
CA ALA A 198 7.29 -12.42 -12.07
C ALA A 198 6.52 -12.10 -13.37
N GLY A 199 6.64 -10.87 -13.84
CA GLY A 199 6.03 -10.41 -15.09
C GLY A 199 4.53 -10.12 -15.02
N GLN A 200 3.83 -10.48 -13.94
CA GLN A 200 2.40 -10.14 -13.77
C GLN A 200 2.23 -8.78 -13.09
N TYR A 201 1.42 -7.91 -13.69
CA TYR A 201 1.26 -6.53 -13.24
C TYR A 201 -0.09 -5.94 -13.64
N PHE A 202 -0.44 -4.83 -13.00
CA PHE A 202 -1.53 -3.95 -13.36
C PHE A 202 -1.07 -2.48 -13.28
N VAL A 203 -1.35 -1.69 -14.32
CA VAL A 203 -1.01 -0.26 -14.41
C VAL A 203 -2.25 0.52 -14.85
N ALA A 204 -2.61 1.56 -14.11
CA ALA A 204 -3.63 2.53 -14.50
C ALA A 204 -2.99 3.90 -14.78
N TYR A 205 -3.45 4.56 -15.83
CA TYR A 205 -2.89 5.82 -16.31
C TYR A 205 -3.80 7.01 -15.99
N GLY A 206 -3.24 8.22 -15.98
CA GLY A 206 -3.96 9.45 -15.64
C GLY A 206 -5.14 9.78 -16.57
N ASP A 207 -5.19 9.21 -17.77
CA ASP A 207 -6.30 9.36 -18.71
C ASP A 207 -7.48 8.40 -18.46
N GLY A 208 -7.39 7.52 -17.46
CA GLY A 208 -8.41 6.51 -17.15
C GLY A 208 -8.24 5.20 -17.93
N SER A 209 -7.22 5.09 -18.79
CA SER A 209 -6.87 3.81 -19.41
C SER A 209 -6.07 2.92 -18.44
N ALA A 210 -5.95 1.62 -18.76
CA ALA A 210 -5.12 0.68 -18.02
C ALA A 210 -4.40 -0.31 -18.95
N SER A 211 -3.33 -0.92 -18.45
CA SER A 211 -2.56 -1.99 -19.08
C SER A 211 -2.20 -3.03 -18.03
N TRP A 212 -2.20 -4.31 -18.42
CA TRP A 212 -1.96 -5.39 -17.47
C TRP A 212 -1.41 -6.63 -18.16
N ASN A 213 -0.76 -7.49 -17.38
CA ASN A 213 -0.41 -8.85 -17.76
C ASN A 213 -0.86 -9.77 -16.62
N LEU A 214 -2.00 -10.44 -16.79
CA LEU A 214 -2.71 -11.17 -15.74
C LEU A 214 -3.13 -12.57 -16.22
N PRO A 215 -3.39 -13.51 -15.30
CA PRO A 215 -4.05 -14.77 -15.62
C PRO A 215 -5.33 -14.59 -16.45
N LYS A 216 -5.59 -15.53 -17.38
CA LYS A 216 -6.66 -15.39 -18.39
C LYS A 216 -8.05 -15.32 -17.76
N ASP A 217 -8.25 -16.08 -16.69
CA ASP A 217 -9.45 -16.14 -15.86
C ASP A 217 -9.79 -14.79 -15.21
N TRP A 218 -8.82 -13.90 -14.99
CA TRP A 218 -9.05 -12.59 -14.37
C TRP A 218 -9.44 -11.50 -15.39
N ILE A 219 -9.17 -11.73 -16.68
CA ILE A 219 -9.24 -10.67 -17.71
C ILE A 219 -10.64 -10.07 -17.80
N THR A 220 -11.70 -10.89 -17.75
CA THR A 220 -13.08 -10.42 -17.86
C THR A 220 -13.45 -9.44 -16.75
N ASP A 221 -13.11 -9.79 -15.51
CA ASP A 221 -13.43 -9.02 -14.32
C ASP A 221 -12.61 -7.73 -14.27
N VAL A 222 -11.30 -7.83 -14.48
CA VAL A 222 -10.40 -6.68 -14.50
C VAL A 222 -10.74 -5.73 -15.64
N THR A 223 -11.12 -6.24 -16.81
CA THR A 223 -11.62 -5.41 -17.92
C THR A 223 -12.89 -4.67 -17.50
N THR A 224 -13.81 -5.33 -16.81
CA THR A 224 -15.06 -4.73 -16.33
C THR A 224 -14.79 -3.62 -15.31
N VAL A 225 -13.94 -3.86 -14.31
CA VAL A 225 -13.54 -2.84 -13.33
C VAL A 225 -12.77 -1.70 -13.99
N SER A 226 -11.86 -1.98 -14.92
CA SER A 226 -11.08 -0.94 -15.60
C SER A 226 -11.93 0.06 -16.39
N LYS A 227 -13.13 -0.32 -16.85
CA LYS A 227 -14.05 0.59 -17.55
C LYS A 227 -14.63 1.69 -16.65
N SER A 228 -14.59 1.55 -15.32
CA SER A 228 -15.00 2.61 -14.39
C SER A 228 -13.87 3.57 -14.02
N LEU A 229 -12.64 3.35 -14.51
CA LEU A 229 -11.52 4.24 -14.22
C LEU A 229 -11.80 5.64 -14.75
N ARG A 230 -11.78 6.61 -13.83
CA ARG A 230 -11.99 8.02 -14.16
C ARG A 230 -10.64 8.72 -14.41
N PRO A 231 -10.53 9.58 -15.44
CA PRO A 231 -9.33 10.39 -15.64
C PRO A 231 -9.00 11.24 -14.40
N VAL A 232 -7.71 11.42 -14.12
CA VAL A 232 -7.23 12.32 -13.09
C VAL A 232 -7.67 13.75 -13.43
N GLY A 233 -8.32 14.42 -12.48
CA GLY A 233 -8.87 15.76 -12.66
C GLY A 233 -10.27 15.82 -13.27
N ALA A 234 -10.91 14.69 -13.56
CA ALA A 234 -12.32 14.68 -13.96
C ALA A 234 -13.21 15.18 -12.80
N THR A 235 -14.12 16.09 -13.10
CA THR A 235 -15.07 16.68 -12.14
C THR A 235 -15.85 15.57 -11.43
N GLY A 236 -15.81 15.54 -10.10
CA GLY A 236 -16.42 14.48 -9.30
C GLY A 236 -15.50 13.32 -8.92
N SER A 237 -14.21 13.34 -9.29
CA SER A 237 -13.23 12.46 -8.64
C SER A 237 -12.95 13.02 -7.23
N THR A 238 -13.74 12.60 -6.25
CA THR A 238 -13.36 12.73 -4.84
C THR A 238 -12.23 11.76 -4.58
N LEU A 239 -11.01 12.10 -5.03
CA LEU A 239 -9.88 11.69 -4.22
C LEU A 239 -10.16 12.28 -2.83
N PRO A 240 -10.08 11.51 -1.73
CA PRO A 240 -9.76 12.15 -0.47
C PRO A 240 -8.47 12.90 -0.77
N SER A 241 -8.55 14.23 -0.90
CA SER A 241 -7.33 15.00 -1.06
C SER A 241 -6.56 14.66 0.20
N LEU A 242 -5.35 14.12 0.03
CA LEU A 242 -4.36 14.13 1.08
C LEU A 242 -4.14 15.63 1.29
N GLY A 243 -4.94 16.21 2.19
CA GLY A 243 -4.93 17.63 2.45
C GLY A 243 -3.49 17.97 2.75
N ALA A 244 -2.88 18.82 1.92
CA ALA A 244 -1.55 19.33 2.20
C ALA A 244 -1.59 19.82 3.65
N ALA A 245 -0.88 19.14 4.55
CA ALA A 245 -0.80 19.47 5.96
C ALA A 245 -0.16 20.85 6.09
N SER A 246 -0.97 21.88 5.90
CA SER A 246 -0.62 23.28 5.87
C SER A 246 -0.95 23.78 7.26
N GLY A 247 -0.04 23.64 8.22
CA GLY A 247 -0.38 24.02 9.58
C GLY A 247 0.68 23.79 10.64
N LEU A 248 1.89 24.35 10.47
CA LEU A 248 2.81 24.61 11.57
C LEU A 248 3.58 25.92 11.31
N SER A 249 2.88 27.05 11.37
CA SER A 249 3.49 28.37 11.52
C SER A 249 2.49 29.38 12.06
N GLY A 250 2.78 29.99 13.21
CA GLY A 250 2.23 31.30 13.56
C GLY A 250 1.61 31.43 14.94
N PHE A 251 2.45 31.55 15.96
CA PHE A 251 2.12 32.35 17.15
C PHE A 251 2.02 33.83 16.71
N GLY A 252 0.92 34.50 17.04
CA GLY A 252 0.74 35.93 16.79
C GLY A 252 -0.52 36.47 17.46
N ALA A 253 -0.32 37.27 18.50
CA ALA A 253 -1.35 37.75 19.42
C ALA A 253 -2.27 38.85 18.84
N THR A 254 -3.56 38.71 19.16
CA THR A 254 -4.55 39.73 19.59
C THR A 254 -4.49 41.17 19.08
N LEU A 255 -5.62 41.67 18.54
CA LEU A 255 -6.36 42.83 19.08
C LEU A 255 -7.75 43.02 18.42
N SER A 256 -8.78 42.84 19.27
CA SER A 256 -10.15 43.39 19.39
C SER A 256 -10.84 44.19 18.28
N SER A 257 -12.12 43.85 17.99
CA SER A 257 -13.28 44.78 18.13
C SER A 257 -14.64 44.05 18.00
N PRO A 258 -15.76 44.54 18.59
CA PRO A 258 -16.94 43.73 18.92
C PRO A 258 -18.20 44.04 18.08
N GLY A 259 -19.15 43.10 18.10
CA GLY A 259 -20.58 43.40 17.98
C GLY A 259 -21.37 42.54 16.99
N ALA A 260 -22.13 41.57 17.51
CA ALA A 260 -23.55 41.34 17.17
C ALA A 260 -24.02 40.00 17.76
N THR A 261 -25.04 40.07 18.60
CA THR A 261 -25.81 38.98 19.21
C THR A 261 -26.93 38.50 18.29
N SER A 262 -27.18 37.19 18.20
CA SER A 262 -28.50 36.47 18.07
C SER A 262 -28.27 34.99 17.67
N PRO A 263 -29.27 34.06 17.74
CA PRO A 263 -29.41 33.14 18.85
C PRO A 263 -29.16 31.67 18.47
N ALA A 264 -29.02 30.85 19.51
CA ALA A 264 -28.72 29.43 19.47
C ALA A 264 -29.83 28.56 18.87
N SER A 265 -29.40 27.60 18.04
CA SER A 265 -30.13 26.36 17.75
C SER A 265 -29.20 25.19 18.11
N PRO A 266 -29.62 24.24 18.96
CA PRO A 266 -28.82 23.06 19.25
C PRO A 266 -29.00 22.02 18.14
N SER A 267 -28.00 21.88 17.27
CA SER A 267 -27.89 20.71 16.41
C SER A 267 -27.14 19.61 17.18
N PRO A 268 -27.70 18.40 17.34
CA PRO A 268 -26.95 17.27 17.86
C PRO A 268 -25.99 16.80 16.76
N SER A 269 -24.70 17.05 16.95
CA SER A 269 -23.64 16.37 16.20
C SER A 269 -23.67 14.91 16.64
N ALA A 270 -24.27 14.05 15.80
CA ALA A 270 -24.04 12.62 15.85
C ALA A 270 -22.57 12.40 15.46
N ALA A 271 -21.68 12.44 16.46
CA ALA A 271 -20.39 11.81 16.32
C ALA A 271 -20.68 10.35 15.99
N SER A 272 -20.40 9.94 14.75
CA SER A 272 -20.42 8.55 14.35
C SER A 272 -19.50 7.82 15.31
N ALA A 273 -20.08 7.08 16.27
CA ALA A 273 -19.32 6.19 17.10
C ALA A 273 -18.82 5.10 16.16
N ALA A 274 -17.56 5.20 15.73
CA ALA A 274 -16.88 4.08 15.12
C ALA A 274 -17.00 2.93 16.12
N ILE A 275 -17.91 2.00 15.87
CA ILE A 275 -18.04 0.81 16.70
C ILE A 275 -16.76 0.03 16.42
N HIS A 276 -15.82 0.11 17.36
CA HIS A 276 -14.64 -0.73 17.36
C HIS A 276 -15.09 -2.18 17.44
N GLY A 277 -15.30 -2.78 16.28
CA GLY A 277 -15.55 -4.19 16.07
C GLY A 277 -14.31 -5.07 16.23
N ILE A 278 -13.21 -4.47 16.71
CA ILE A 278 -11.95 -5.13 17.01
C ILE A 278 -12.25 -6.32 17.94
N GLY A 279 -12.11 -7.54 17.43
CA GLY A 279 -12.27 -8.78 18.19
C GLY A 279 -13.57 -9.54 17.94
N LYS A 280 -14.63 -8.91 17.40
CA LYS A 280 -15.93 -9.58 17.28
C LYS A 280 -15.96 -10.64 16.18
N LEU A 281 -15.20 -10.45 15.10
CA LEU A 281 -15.16 -11.38 13.96
C LEU A 281 -14.64 -12.76 14.37
N TRP A 282 -13.55 -12.78 15.14
CA TRP A 282 -13.00 -14.02 15.68
C TRP A 282 -14.01 -14.76 16.56
N HIS A 283 -14.69 -14.05 17.45
CA HIS A 283 -15.69 -14.66 18.35
C HIS A 283 -16.91 -15.20 17.59
N VAL A 284 -17.45 -14.45 16.62
CA VAL A 284 -18.57 -14.90 15.79
C VAL A 284 -18.18 -16.14 14.97
N TYR A 285 -16.99 -16.14 14.37
CA TYR A 285 -16.49 -17.30 13.61
C TYR A 285 -16.27 -18.52 14.51
N GLN A 286 -15.68 -18.33 15.69
CA GLN A 286 -15.45 -19.40 16.65
C GLN A 286 -16.77 -19.99 17.17
N GLU A 287 -17.79 -19.17 17.41
CA GLU A 287 -19.13 -19.62 17.80
C GLU A 287 -19.82 -20.41 16.67
N GLN A 288 -19.71 -19.96 15.40
CA GLN A 288 -20.26 -20.70 14.25
C GLN A 288 -19.56 -22.05 14.03
N GLN A 289 -18.23 -22.12 14.23
CA GLN A 289 -17.52 -23.40 14.17
C GLN A 289 -17.92 -24.34 15.32
N GLN A 290 -18.17 -23.82 16.53
CA GLN A 290 -18.63 -24.65 17.64
C GLN A 290 -20.07 -25.18 17.43
N GLN A 291 -20.93 -24.40 16.77
CA GLN A 291 -22.32 -24.81 16.49
C GLN A 291 -22.44 -25.80 15.33
N SER A 292 -21.48 -25.83 14.40
CA SER A 292 -21.54 -26.69 13.22
C SER A 292 -21.04 -28.13 13.43
N GLY A 293 -20.50 -28.48 14.61
CA GLY A 293 -20.44 -29.86 15.13
C GLY A 293 -19.83 -30.95 14.24
N GLY A 294 -19.08 -30.61 13.19
CA GLY A 294 -18.52 -31.54 12.22
C GLY A 294 -17.03 -31.74 12.41
N SER A 295 -16.63 -32.93 12.83
CA SER A 295 -15.22 -33.33 12.98
C SER A 295 -14.46 -33.27 11.65
N GLY A 296 -13.60 -32.26 11.45
CA GLY A 296 -12.72 -32.23 10.27
C GLY A 296 -11.97 -30.93 9.94
N SER A 297 -11.81 -29.98 10.86
CA SER A 297 -11.13 -28.71 10.54
C SER A 297 -9.59 -28.83 10.63
N PRO A 298 -8.82 -28.48 9.57
CA PRO A 298 -7.36 -28.48 9.58
C PRO A 298 -6.73 -27.34 10.42
N PHE A 299 -7.53 -26.52 11.09
CA PHE A 299 -7.06 -25.39 11.93
C PHE A 299 -7.02 -25.67 13.44
N ALA A 300 -7.34 -26.89 13.88
CA ALA A 300 -7.32 -27.26 15.31
C ALA A 300 -5.92 -27.22 15.98
N THR A 301 -4.85 -26.99 15.22
CA THR A 301 -3.46 -26.91 15.74
C THR A 301 -2.98 -25.50 16.08
N GLN A 302 -3.74 -24.42 15.86
CA GLN A 302 -3.31 -23.07 16.25
C GLN A 302 -3.77 -22.63 17.66
N THR A 303 -4.60 -23.42 18.35
CA THR A 303 -5.08 -23.09 19.71
C THR A 303 -4.03 -23.21 20.82
N SER A 304 -2.80 -23.63 20.52
CA SER A 304 -1.71 -23.73 21.51
C SER A 304 -0.83 -22.47 21.64
N PHE A 305 -1.05 -21.41 20.85
CA PHE A 305 -0.17 -20.23 20.87
C PHE A 305 -0.36 -19.29 22.08
N PHE A 306 -1.40 -19.47 22.91
CA PHE A 306 -1.69 -18.59 24.06
C PHE A 306 -1.91 -19.33 25.40
N ALA A 307 -1.21 -20.45 25.63
CA ALA A 307 -1.13 -21.03 26.97
C ALA A 307 -0.14 -20.24 27.85
N GLN A 308 -0.71 -19.53 28.83
CA GLN A 308 -0.10 -18.90 30.01
C GLN A 308 1.35 -19.29 30.34
N ASN A 309 2.25 -18.30 30.25
CA ASN A 309 3.43 -18.25 31.10
C ASN A 309 3.23 -17.14 32.13
N SER A 310 2.68 -17.49 33.30
CA SER A 310 2.49 -16.58 34.43
C SER A 310 3.80 -16.40 35.17
N GLY A 311 4.69 -15.55 34.64
CA GLY A 311 5.86 -15.03 35.34
C GLY A 311 5.67 -13.54 35.62
N GLY A 312 5.51 -13.17 36.89
CA GLY A 312 5.29 -11.79 37.31
C GLY A 312 6.43 -10.86 36.87
N PHE A 313 6.07 -9.72 36.29
CA PHE A 313 6.99 -8.65 35.93
C PHE A 313 6.80 -7.48 36.92
N ASP A 314 7.88 -7.13 37.62
CA ASP A 314 7.97 -6.01 38.56
C ASP A 314 8.28 -4.70 37.79
N PRO A 315 7.44 -3.65 37.85
CA PRO A 315 7.62 -2.44 37.04
C PRO A 315 8.55 -1.39 37.64
N SER A 316 9.40 -1.70 38.63
CA SER A 316 10.19 -0.68 39.35
C SER A 316 11.61 -0.38 38.84
N SER A 317 12.08 -0.96 37.73
CA SER A 317 13.42 -0.66 37.17
C SER A 317 13.37 -0.03 35.77
N ALA A 318 12.86 1.20 35.68
CA ALA A 318 12.98 2.03 34.49
C ALA A 318 14.35 2.71 34.44
N GLY A 319 15.36 2.00 33.91
CA GLY A 319 16.61 2.60 33.46
C GLY A 319 16.40 3.32 32.13
N GLY A 320 16.60 4.63 32.10
CA GLY A 320 16.51 5.45 30.89
C GLY A 320 17.52 5.01 29.84
N PHE A 321 17.05 4.85 28.61
CA PHE A 321 17.89 4.60 27.44
C PHE A 321 18.39 5.95 26.91
N ASP A 322 19.71 6.16 26.98
CA ASP A 322 20.40 7.33 26.42
C ASP A 322 20.91 7.02 25.00
N PRO A 323 20.36 7.64 23.95
CA PRO A 323 20.74 7.37 22.57
C PRO A 323 22.08 8.02 22.15
N SER A 324 22.82 8.67 23.06
CA SER A 324 24.10 9.31 22.75
C SER A 324 25.33 8.37 22.74
N SER A 325 25.15 7.06 22.98
CA SER A 325 26.27 6.09 23.06
C SER A 325 26.68 5.44 21.73
N LEU A 326 25.97 5.71 20.63
CA LEU A 326 26.39 5.26 19.29
C LEU A 326 27.29 6.33 18.68
N GLY A 327 28.59 6.22 18.96
CA GLY A 327 29.66 7.06 18.41
C GLY A 327 29.84 6.88 16.90
N PHE A 328 28.88 7.42 16.13
CA PHE A 328 29.01 7.63 14.71
C PHE A 328 29.44 9.09 14.49
N ASP A 329 30.70 9.31 14.14
CA ASP A 329 31.22 10.61 13.74
C ASP A 329 31.11 10.75 12.21
N PRO A 330 30.18 11.58 11.69
CA PRO A 330 29.97 11.74 10.25
C PRO A 330 31.00 12.65 9.58
N SER A 331 32.07 13.07 10.27
CA SER A 331 33.07 14.01 9.73
C SER A 331 34.29 13.34 9.05
N SER A 332 34.37 12.01 8.99
CA SER A 332 35.51 11.30 8.38
C SER A 332 35.38 11.01 6.86
N LEU A 333 34.38 11.57 6.18
CA LEU A 333 34.05 11.24 4.79
C LEU A 333 34.04 12.47 3.86
N VAL A 334 35.06 13.33 3.96
CA VAL A 334 35.39 14.29 2.89
C VAL A 334 36.90 14.52 2.85
N ASP A 335 37.59 13.93 1.87
CA ASP A 335 38.85 14.48 1.36
C ASP A 335 38.55 15.12 -0.01
N PRO A 336 38.66 16.46 -0.14
CA PRO A 336 38.29 17.15 -1.37
C PRO A 336 39.43 17.28 -2.40
N ASN A 337 40.59 16.62 -2.27
CA ASN A 337 41.71 16.83 -3.21
C ASN A 337 42.54 15.57 -3.60
N GLY A 338 41.89 14.43 -3.86
CA GLY A 338 42.55 13.22 -4.35
C GLY A 338 42.54 13.07 -5.88
N LEU A 339 43.55 13.62 -6.56
CA LEU A 339 43.87 13.42 -7.97
C LEU A 339 43.97 11.93 -8.37
N VAL A 340 43.30 11.53 -9.46
CA VAL A 340 43.90 10.62 -10.46
C VAL A 340 43.55 11.15 -11.86
N ALA A 341 44.60 11.50 -12.59
CA ALA A 341 44.53 12.04 -13.95
C ALA A 341 44.54 10.93 -15.01
N ASN A 342 43.89 11.25 -16.13
CA ASN A 342 44.15 10.81 -17.51
C ASN A 342 44.05 9.31 -17.88
N VAL A 343 43.02 8.97 -18.67
CA VAL A 343 43.16 8.59 -20.10
C VAL A 343 41.85 8.95 -20.84
N ALA A 344 41.82 10.09 -21.52
CA ALA A 344 40.82 10.38 -22.56
C ALA A 344 41.39 11.43 -23.52
N ALA A 345 42.23 10.97 -24.44
CA ALA A 345 42.62 11.75 -25.61
C ALA A 345 42.26 10.94 -26.86
N GLY A 346 41.37 11.50 -27.67
CA GLY A 346 41.31 11.34 -29.12
C GLY A 346 41.02 9.95 -29.66
N LEU A 347 39.75 9.67 -29.94
CA LEU A 347 39.39 8.82 -31.08
C LEU A 347 38.55 9.66 -32.05
N ASP A 348 39.10 9.84 -33.24
CA ASP A 348 38.48 10.49 -34.40
C ASP A 348 37.32 9.61 -34.91
N PRO A 349 36.09 10.14 -35.07
CA PRO A 349 34.96 9.40 -35.61
C PRO A 349 35.18 8.84 -37.04
N ASN A 350 36.21 9.27 -37.77
CA ASN A 350 36.49 8.80 -39.13
C ASN A 350 37.29 7.49 -39.21
N ASP A 351 37.87 7.00 -38.12
CA ASP A 351 38.61 5.72 -38.12
C ASP A 351 37.71 4.47 -38.06
N MET A 352 36.40 4.64 -37.86
CA MET A 352 35.45 3.51 -37.83
C MET A 352 34.92 3.07 -39.21
N VAL A 353 35.21 3.82 -40.29
CA VAL A 353 34.69 3.50 -41.64
C VAL A 353 35.62 2.54 -42.41
N ASN A 354 36.90 2.43 -42.03
CA ASN A 354 37.86 1.58 -42.74
C ASN A 354 38.03 0.16 -42.16
N ALA A 355 37.33 -0.19 -41.07
CA ALA A 355 37.44 -1.50 -40.42
C ALA A 355 36.39 -2.54 -40.88
N ILE A 356 35.45 -2.19 -41.76
CA ILE A 356 34.36 -3.09 -42.21
C ILE A 356 34.55 -3.56 -43.68
N GLY A 357 35.54 -3.03 -44.41
CA GLY A 357 35.79 -3.39 -45.82
C GLY A 357 36.63 -4.65 -46.08
N GLY A 358 37.12 -5.34 -45.04
CA GLY A 358 38.12 -6.41 -45.18
C GLY A 358 37.63 -7.84 -44.97
N LEU A 359 36.33 -8.08 -44.72
CA LEU A 359 35.84 -9.40 -44.29
C LEU A 359 34.92 -10.14 -45.26
N PHE A 360 34.74 -9.65 -46.49
CA PHE A 360 34.06 -10.39 -47.56
C PHE A 360 34.74 -10.11 -48.91
N GLY A 361 35.73 -10.94 -49.24
CA GLY A 361 36.26 -11.06 -50.60
C GLY A 361 35.60 -12.25 -51.32
N ASN A 362 35.05 -11.96 -52.50
CA ASN A 362 34.95 -12.85 -53.66
C ASN A 362 35.21 -11.99 -54.90
#